data_AF-A0A6A6A2F6-F1
#
_entry.id   AF-A0A6A6A2F6-F1
#
_cell.length_a   1.000
_cell.length_b   1.000
_cell.length_c   1.000
_cell.angle_alpha   90.00
_cell.angle_beta   90.00
_cell.angle_gamma   90.00
#
_symmetry.space_group_name_H-M   'P 1'
#
loop_
_entity.id
_entity.type
_entity.pdbx_description
1 polymer ?
#
loop_
_entity_poly.entity_id
_entity_poly.type
_entity_poly.pdbx_seq_one_letter_code
_entity_poly.pdbx_strand_id
1 'polypeptide(L)'
;MDPSNRTKEALIARTESLCTSIADIRVTDPWAGDGYLSTILRAVKMADSSAHANVPQLEGVHDYATTAQREGRIREQTAGLVRTTQEISTLIRDLQELWLFGGLDTLGE
;
A
#
# COMPACT_ATOMS: atom_id res chain seq x y z
N MET A 1 -14.49 29.66 8.95
CA MET A 1 -14.34 28.32 8.36
C MET A 1 -15.34 27.41 9.04
N ASP A 2 -16.22 26.78 8.27
CA ASP A 2 -17.26 25.89 8.80
C ASP A 2 -16.64 24.57 9.32
N PRO A 3 -16.89 24.13 10.55
CA PRO A 3 -16.35 22.89 11.12
C PRO A 3 -16.70 21.64 10.30
N SER A 4 -17.81 21.63 9.56
CA SER A 4 -18.20 20.50 8.71
C SER A 4 -17.22 20.30 7.55
N ASN A 5 -16.82 21.39 6.88
CA ASN A 5 -15.89 21.34 5.75
C ASN A 5 -14.48 20.86 6.15
N ARG A 6 -14.01 21.25 7.34
CA ARG A 6 -12.72 20.78 7.87
C ARG A 6 -12.72 19.27 8.13
N THR A 7 -13.85 18.72 8.57
CA THR A 7 -14.00 17.27 8.81
C THR A 7 -14.01 16.50 7.50
N LYS A 8 -14.71 17.01 6.48
CA LYS A 8 -14.71 16.44 5.12
C LYS A 8 -13.31 16.40 4.50
N GLU A 9 -12.58 17.52 4.53
CA GLU A 9 -11.22 17.60 3.99
C GLU A 9 -10.27 16.62 4.70
N ALA A 10 -10.37 16.49 6.02
CA ALA A 10 -9.56 15.54 6.79
C ALA A 10 -9.86 14.07 6.42
N LEU A 11 -11.12 13.72 6.18
CA LEU A 11 -11.53 12.38 5.76
C LEU A 11 -11.03 12.04 4.36
N ILE A 12 -11.11 12.99 3.42
CA ILE A 12 -10.58 12.83 2.06
C ILE A 12 -9.05 12.61 2.12
N ALA A 13 -8.33 13.49 2.83
CA ALA A 13 -6.88 13.38 2.97
C ALA A 13 -6.46 12.04 3.59
N ARG A 14 -7.19 11.56 4.61
CA ARG A 14 -6.96 10.25 5.22
C ARG A 14 -7.20 9.11 4.23
N THR A 15 -8.27 9.18 3.45
CA THR A 15 -8.59 8.17 2.43
C THR A 15 -7.50 8.11 1.36
N GLU A 16 -7.09 9.26 0.82
CA GLU A 16 -6.04 9.35 -0.20
C GLU A 16 -4.70 8.81 0.33
N SER A 17 -4.35 9.13 1.57
CA SER A 17 -3.13 8.63 2.21
C SER A 17 -3.15 7.09 2.35
N LEU A 18 -4.26 6.52 2.83
CA LEU A 18 -4.41 5.07 2.96
C LEU A 18 -4.35 4.36 1.59
N CYS A 19 -5.06 4.88 0.59
CA CYS A 19 -5.06 4.33 -0.76
C CYS A 19 -3.67 4.38 -1.40
N THR A 20 -2.99 5.53 -1.33
CA THR A 20 -1.64 5.72 -1.89
C THR A 20 -0.62 4.80 -1.22
N SER A 21 -0.79 4.52 0.07
CA SER A 21 0.07 3.58 0.82
C SER A 21 -0.08 2.15 0.32
N ILE A 22 -1.29 1.73 -0.10
CA ILE A 22 -1.53 0.41 -0.68
C ILE A 22 -0.96 0.33 -2.09
N ALA A 23 -1.38 1.25 -2.95
CA ALA A 23 -1.00 1.31 -4.35
C ALA A 23 -1.07 2.75 -4.86
N ASP A 24 -0.03 3.17 -5.58
CA ASP A 24 -0.05 4.46 -6.28
C ASP A 24 -0.83 4.33 -7.59
N ILE A 25 -2.12 4.66 -7.53
CA ILE A 25 -3.03 4.61 -8.68
C ILE A 25 -2.67 5.60 -9.80
N ARG A 26 -1.76 6.56 -9.55
CA ARG A 26 -1.28 7.51 -10.56
C ARG A 26 -0.28 6.87 -11.50
N VAL A 27 0.27 5.72 -11.11
CA VAL A 27 1.31 5.01 -11.84
C VAL A 27 0.70 3.78 -12.52
N THR A 28 0.72 3.77 -13.85
CA THR A 28 0.16 2.66 -14.65
C THR A 28 1.00 1.38 -14.56
N ASP A 29 2.29 1.51 -14.26
CA ASP A 29 3.20 0.38 -14.12
C ASP A 29 3.06 -0.25 -12.72
N PRO A 30 2.64 -1.53 -12.60
CA PRO A 30 2.49 -2.23 -11.32
C PRO A 30 3.77 -2.34 -10.49
N TRP A 31 4.94 -2.23 -11.13
CA TRP A 31 6.25 -2.30 -10.46
C TRP A 31 6.79 -0.92 -10.04
N ALA A 32 6.18 0.15 -10.53
CA ALA A 32 6.55 1.52 -10.22
C ALA A 32 5.67 2.08 -9.08
N GLY A 33 6.18 3.07 -8.37
CA GLY A 33 5.54 3.65 -7.17
C GLY A 33 6.05 3.07 -5.84
N ASP A 34 5.63 3.72 -4.76
CA ASP A 34 6.15 3.53 -3.40
C ASP A 34 5.16 2.81 -2.45
N GLY A 35 4.05 2.30 -2.98
CA GLY A 35 3.07 1.54 -2.20
C GLY A 35 3.59 0.17 -1.74
N TYR A 36 2.87 -0.44 -0.80
CA TYR A 36 3.19 -1.79 -0.29
C TYR A 36 3.18 -2.83 -1.41
N LEU A 37 2.17 -2.79 -2.30
CA LEU A 37 2.02 -3.78 -3.37
C LEU A 37 3.12 -3.68 -4.43
N SER A 38 3.47 -2.47 -4.88
CA SER A 38 4.55 -2.26 -5.85
C SER A 38 5.91 -2.68 -5.29
N THR A 39 6.14 -2.42 -4.00
CA THR A 39 7.37 -2.82 -3.30
C THR A 39 7.48 -4.35 -3.17
N ILE A 40 6.38 -5.04 -2.85
CA ILE A 40 6.33 -6.51 -2.80
C ILE A 40 6.60 -7.08 -4.20
N LEU A 41 5.94 -6.57 -5.24
CA LEU A 41 6.12 -7.03 -6.62
C LEU A 41 7.57 -6.87 -7.08
N ARG A 42 8.24 -5.77 -6.70
CA ARG A 42 9.65 -5.52 -7.02
C ARG A 42 10.58 -6.52 -6.32
N ALA A 43 10.30 -6.83 -5.06
CA ALA A 43 11.07 -7.83 -4.31
C ALA A 43 10.99 -9.23 -4.94
N VAL A 44 9.83 -9.57 -5.52
CA VAL A 44 9.62 -10.83 -6.25
C VAL A 44 10.28 -10.81 -7.64
N LYS A 45 10.10 -9.76 -8.44
CA LYS A 45 10.64 -9.66 -9.82
C LYS A 45 12.16 -9.77 -9.90
N MET A 46 12.90 -9.25 -8.91
CA MET A 46 14.35 -9.37 -8.87
C MET A 46 14.85 -10.82 -8.65
N ALA A 47 13.97 -11.77 -8.34
CA ALA A 47 14.31 -13.20 -8.35
C ALA A 47 14.42 -13.77 -9.76
N ASP A 48 13.71 -13.20 -10.75
CA ASP A 48 13.73 -13.69 -12.14
C ASP A 48 14.90 -13.13 -12.96
N SER A 49 15.49 -12.01 -12.55
CA SER A 49 16.55 -11.34 -13.34
C SER A 49 17.86 -12.15 -13.41
N SER A 50 18.06 -13.16 -12.56
CA SER A 50 19.17 -14.12 -12.70
C SER A 50 19.03 -15.01 -13.94
N ALA A 51 17.84 -15.12 -14.54
CA ALA A 51 17.61 -15.91 -15.75
C ALA A 51 18.16 -15.26 -17.04
N HIS A 52 18.44 -13.95 -17.01
CA HIS A 52 18.95 -13.19 -18.17
C HIS A 52 20.43 -12.80 -18.05
N ALA A 53 21.13 -13.25 -17.01
CA ALA A 53 22.55 -12.99 -16.87
C ALA A 53 23.34 -13.78 -17.94
N ASN A 54 24.07 -13.07 -18.82
CA ASN A 54 24.91 -13.67 -19.85
C ASN A 54 26.26 -14.20 -19.28
N VAL A 55 26.26 -14.57 -18.00
CA VAL A 55 27.43 -15.03 -17.25
C VAL A 55 27.14 -16.48 -16.84
N PRO A 56 28.06 -17.43 -17.00
CA PRO A 56 27.86 -18.80 -16.54
C PRO A 56 27.44 -18.78 -15.07
N GLN A 57 26.24 -19.29 -14.80
CA GLN A 57 25.73 -19.44 -13.45
C GLN A 57 26.64 -20.43 -12.73
N LEU A 58 27.53 -19.93 -11.87
CA LEU A 58 28.37 -20.78 -11.03
C LEU A 58 27.43 -21.66 -10.20
N GLU A 59 27.47 -22.97 -10.42
CA GLU A 59 26.67 -23.93 -9.66
C GLU A 59 26.89 -23.70 -8.16
N GLY A 60 25.79 -23.47 -7.43
CA GLY A 60 25.74 -23.63 -5.98
C GLY A 60 25.95 -22.40 -5.11
N VAL A 61 26.17 -21.19 -5.65
CA VAL A 61 26.14 -19.99 -4.79
C VAL A 61 24.70 -19.50 -4.66
N HIS A 62 23.92 -20.17 -3.81
CA HIS A 62 22.67 -19.63 -3.32
C HIS A 62 22.98 -18.38 -2.48
N ASP A 63 22.64 -17.20 -3.00
CA ASP A 63 22.75 -15.96 -2.26
C ASP A 63 21.64 -15.88 -1.19
N TYR A 64 21.89 -16.56 -0.07
CA TYR A 64 20.99 -16.62 1.07
C TYR A 64 20.78 -15.25 1.72
N ALA A 65 21.79 -14.38 1.69
CA ALA A 65 21.71 -13.05 2.27
C ALA A 65 20.71 -12.19 1.51
N THR A 66 20.82 -12.13 0.18
CA THR A 66 19.87 -11.40 -0.67
C THR A 66 18.47 -12.00 -0.60
N THR A 67 18.35 -13.33 -0.54
CA THR A 67 17.05 -14.02 -0.43
C THR A 67 16.36 -13.70 0.91
N ALA A 68 17.09 -13.80 2.03
CA ALA A 68 16.56 -13.49 3.36
C ALA A 68 16.15 -12.02 3.49
N GLN A 69 16.95 -11.10 2.92
CA GLN A 69 16.61 -9.67 2.91
C GLN A 69 15.32 -9.40 2.12
N ARG A 70 15.12 -10.09 0.99
CA ARG A 70 13.88 -9.98 0.20
C ARG A 70 12.67 -10.51 0.96
N GLU A 71 12.80 -11.68 1.57
CA GLU A 71 11.73 -12.24 2.38
C GLU A 71 11.36 -11.32 3.55
N GLY A 72 12.37 -10.77 4.24
CA GLY A 72 12.17 -9.76 5.29
C GLY A 72 11.40 -8.55 4.80
N ARG A 73 11.77 -8.00 3.63
CA ARG A 73 11.08 -6.88 3.00
C ARG A 73 9.63 -7.23 2.65
N ILE A 74 9.37 -8.40 2.07
CA ILE A 74 8.00 -8.83 1.74
C ILE A 74 7.15 -8.92 3.02
N ARG A 75 7.69 -9.51 4.09
CA ARG A 75 6.99 -9.64 5.38
C ARG A 75 6.67 -8.27 5.99
N GLU A 76 7.64 -7.36 5.98
CA GLU A 76 7.47 -5.99 6.48
C GLU A 76 6.37 -5.23 5.73
N GLN A 77 6.43 -5.24 4.39
CA GLN A 77 5.42 -4.56 3.57
C GLN A 77 4.03 -5.20 3.71
N THR A 78 3.97 -6.52 3.90
CA THR A 78 2.72 -7.24 4.15
C THR A 78 2.11 -6.85 5.50
N ALA A 79 2.93 -6.69 6.54
CA ALA A 79 2.47 -6.20 7.84
C ALA A 79 1.91 -4.76 7.73
N GLY A 80 2.59 -3.89 6.97
CA GLY A 80 2.11 -2.55 6.63
C GLY A 80 0.76 -2.58 5.91
N LEU A 81 0.61 -3.42 4.89
CA LEU A 81 -0.64 -3.61 4.14
C LEU A 81 -1.81 -4.07 5.04
N VAL A 82 -1.57 -5.05 5.92
CA VAL A 82 -2.58 -5.53 6.87
C VAL A 82 -3.02 -4.42 7.80
N ARG A 83 -2.06 -3.66 8.36
CA ARG A 83 -2.36 -2.51 9.22
C ARG A 83 -3.18 -1.45 8.49
N THR A 84 -2.79 -1.06 7.28
CA THR A 84 -3.54 -0.09 6.48
C THR A 84 -4.96 -0.58 6.17
N THR A 85 -5.15 -1.88 5.95
CA THR A 85 -6.49 -2.47 5.78
C THR A 85 -7.34 -2.34 7.05
N GLN A 86 -6.75 -2.53 8.23
CA GLN A 86 -7.42 -2.31 9.51
C GLN A 86 -7.79 -0.83 9.72
N GLU A 87 -6.91 0.09 9.32
CA GLU A 87 -7.14 1.53 9.37
C GLU A 87 -8.29 1.93 8.42
N ILE A 88 -8.40 1.33 7.23
CA ILE A 88 -9.54 1.49 6.33
C ILE A 88 -10.83 0.98 6.97
N SER A 89 -10.82 -0.20 7.60
CA SER A 89 -12.00 -0.70 8.31
C SER A 89 -12.46 0.23 9.43
N THR A 90 -11.51 0.89 10.11
CA THR A 90 -11.80 1.89 11.14
C THR A 90 -12.41 3.14 10.50
N LEU A 91 -11.83 3.64 9.41
CA LEU A 91 -12.37 4.77 8.65
C LEU A 91 -13.80 4.52 8.17
N ILE A 92 -14.11 3.32 7.67
CA ILE A 92 -15.48 2.97 7.25
C ILE A 92 -16.45 3.08 8.43
N ARG A 93 -16.06 2.61 9.61
CA ARG A 93 -16.88 2.75 10.81
C ARG A 93 -17.06 4.22 11.19
N ASP A 94 -16.00 5.01 11.19
CA ASP A 94 -16.07 6.45 11.48
C ASP A 94 -17.05 7.16 10.52
N LEU A 95 -17.01 6.84 9.23
CA LEU A 95 -17.93 7.37 8.23
C LEU A 95 -19.39 6.94 8.47
N GLN A 96 -19.61 5.68 8.82
CA GLN A 96 -20.94 5.18 9.17
C GLN A 96 -21.51 5.87 10.41
N GLU A 97 -20.69 6.10 11.44
CA GLU A 97 -21.10 6.83 12.64
C GLU A 97 -21.43 8.29 12.31
N LEU A 98 -20.58 8.98 11.54
CA LEU A 98 -20.86 10.35 11.11
C LEU A 98 -22.15 10.43 10.29
N TRP A 99 -22.42 9.45 9.44
CA TRP A 99 -23.68 9.37 8.68
C TRP A 99 -24.89 9.15 9.58
N LEU A 100 -24.83 8.20 10.51
CA LEU A 100 -25.92 7.88 11.44
C LEU A 100 -26.25 9.02 12.40
N PHE A 101 -25.25 9.82 12.80
CA PHE A 101 -25.43 10.94 13.74
C PHE A 101 -25.59 12.30 13.06
N GLY A 102 -25.72 12.34 11.72
CA GLY A 102 -25.96 13.57 10.95
C GLY A 102 -24.74 14.50 10.83
N GLY A 103 -23.54 14.01 11.13
CA GLY A 103 -22.28 14.72 10.94
C GLY A 103 -21.70 14.57 9.53
N LEU A 104 -22.23 13.65 8.72
CA LEU A 104 -21.92 13.49 7.30
C LEU A 104 -23.19 13.74 6.50
N ASP A 105 -23.31 14.92 5.90
CA ASP A 105 -24.37 15.20 4.94
C ASP A 105 -24.00 14.57 3.59
N THR A 106 -24.60 13.41 3.29
CA THR A 106 -24.49 12.75 1.99
C THR A 106 -25.74 12.95 1.14
N LEU A 107 -26.67 13.81 1.56
CA LEU A 107 -27.98 14.04 0.93
C LEU A 107 -28.18 15.49 0.45
N GLY A 108 -27.25 16.40 0.74
CA GLY A 108 -27.19 17.73 0.12
C GLY A 108 -26.69 17.66 -1.34
N GLU A 109 -27.46 18.31 -2.23
CA GLU A 109 -27.30 18.48 -3.71
C GLU A 109 -25.97 18.08 -4.37
#